data_AF-A0A0F9QK85-F1
#
_entry.id   AF-A0A0F9QK85-F1
#
_cell.length_a   1.000
_cell.length_b   1.000
_cell.length_c   1.000
_cell.angle_alpha   90.00
_cell.angle_beta   90.00
_cell.angle_gamma   90.00
#
_symmetry.space_group_name_H-M   'P 1'
#
loop_
_entity.id
_entity.type
_entity.pdbx_description
1 polymer ?
#
loop_
_entity_poly.entity_id
_entity_poly.type
_entity_poly.pdbx_seq_one_letter_code
_entity_poly.pdbx_strand_id
1 'polypeptide(L)'
;MNKAVDELRIYEIPSWNVSVLGDKIKKINKRANKIGCPELKITDHGTTVRIHPVDAEANVMGKDWDNCRKITYHKISIDGEPPKVAGWTFLGTLDHVTIEGAVLVNTVPGNKIPTQFHNVKAYCDHCKKIRRRRDTFVLRNDNVAPWDEQEYKVVGRNCLKDFLGHDPRF
;
A
#
# COMPACT_ATOMS: atom_id res chain seq x y z
N MET A 1 -18.47 21.02 -4.66
CA MET A 1 -18.25 20.63 -3.25
C MET A 1 -18.80 19.24 -3.05
N ASN A 2 -17.97 18.19 -3.13
CA ASN A 2 -18.32 16.83 -2.74
C ASN A 2 -17.09 16.26 -2.05
N LYS A 3 -16.98 16.47 -0.73
CA LYS A 3 -16.05 15.69 0.08
C LYS A 3 -16.55 14.25 -0.03
N ALA A 4 -15.86 13.42 -0.81
CA ALA A 4 -16.10 12.00 -0.81
C ALA A 4 -15.99 11.55 0.65
N VAL A 5 -17.09 10.98 1.15
CA VAL A 5 -17.15 10.37 2.47
C VAL A 5 -16.07 9.30 2.46
N ASP A 6 -15.00 9.55 3.19
CA ASP A 6 -13.89 8.62 3.38
C ASP A 6 -14.48 7.42 4.12
N GLU A 7 -14.83 6.36 3.37
CA GLU A 7 -15.30 5.11 3.97
C GLU A 7 -14.20 4.62 4.90
N LEU A 8 -14.46 4.67 6.21
CA LEU A 8 -13.60 4.11 7.24
C LEU A 8 -13.33 2.64 6.93
N ARG A 9 -12.20 2.35 6.28
CA ARG A 9 -11.78 0.99 5.98
C ARG A 9 -11.30 0.34 7.26
N ILE A 10 -12.13 -0.56 7.78
CA ILE A 10 -11.81 -1.36 8.96
C ILE A 10 -11.14 -2.65 8.51
N TYR A 11 -9.91 -2.87 8.97
CA TYR A 11 -9.13 -4.08 8.73
C TYR A 11 -9.18 -4.98 9.96
N GLU A 12 -9.43 -6.28 9.77
CA GLU A 12 -9.35 -7.28 10.84
C GLU A 12 -7.95 -7.89 10.88
N ILE A 13 -7.19 -7.58 11.93
CA ILE A 13 -5.77 -7.94 12.02
C ILE A 13 -5.58 -8.84 13.25
N PRO A 14 -5.03 -10.06 13.10
CA PRO A 14 -4.73 -10.91 14.25
C PRO A 14 -3.82 -10.20 15.25
N SER A 15 -3.99 -10.45 16.54
CA SER A 15 -3.27 -9.80 17.64
C SER A 15 -1.74 -9.82 17.47
N TRP A 16 -1.18 -10.93 16.98
CA TRP A 16 0.26 -11.04 16.72
C TRP A 16 0.77 -10.09 15.61
N ASN A 17 -0.09 -9.68 14.67
CA ASN A 17 0.27 -8.76 13.58
C ASN A 17 0.07 -7.28 13.95
N VAL A 18 -0.64 -6.98 15.05
CA VAL A 18 -0.91 -5.59 15.47
C VAL A 18 0.37 -4.87 15.88
N SER A 19 1.26 -5.56 16.61
CA SER A 19 2.56 -5.00 16.99
C SER A 19 3.41 -4.65 15.75
N VAL A 20 3.44 -5.53 14.76
CA VAL A 20 4.17 -5.31 13.49
C VAL A 20 3.59 -4.12 12.72
N LEU A 21 2.27 -3.97 12.71
CA LEU A 21 1.60 -2.83 12.09
C LEU A 21 2.00 -1.51 12.78
N GLY A 22 1.95 -1.48 14.11
CA GLY A 22 2.35 -0.32 14.90
C GLY A 22 3.79 0.13 14.62
N ASP A 23 4.72 -0.82 14.54
CA ASP A 23 6.12 -0.52 14.24
C ASP A 23 6.34 -0.02 12.80
N LYS A 24 5.59 -0.56 11.84
CA LYS A 24 5.62 -0.06 10.45
C LYS A 24 5.09 1.37 10.37
N ILE A 25 3.98 1.67 11.05
CA ILE A 25 3.39 3.02 11.02
C ILE A 25 4.28 4.04 11.74
N LYS A 26 4.93 3.68 12.85
CA LYS A 26 5.96 4.51 13.48
C LYS A 26 7.09 4.87 12.50
N LYS A 27 7.56 3.91 11.69
CA LYS A 27 8.58 4.16 10.67
C LYS A 27 8.07 5.10 9.57
N ILE A 28 6.80 4.97 9.19
CA ILE A 28 6.16 5.84 8.19
C ILE A 28 6.02 7.26 8.76
N ASN A 29 5.46 7.44 9.96
CA ASN A 29 5.31 8.74 10.60
C ASN A 29 6.68 9.42 10.85
N LYS A 30 7.72 8.66 11.22
CA LYS A 30 9.09 9.20 11.31
C LYS A 30 9.62 9.74 9.98
N ARG A 31 9.23 9.13 8.86
CA ARG A 31 9.59 9.62 7.51
C ARG A 31 8.68 10.79 7.09
N ALA A 32 7.39 10.74 7.41
CA ALA A 32 6.43 11.82 7.17
C ALA A 32 6.84 13.11 7.89
N ASN A 33 7.24 13.03 9.16
CA ASN A 33 7.72 14.16 9.96
C ASN A 33 9.00 14.79 9.37
N LYS A 34 9.86 13.99 8.74
CA LYS A 34 11.05 14.52 8.04
C LYS A 34 10.70 15.27 6.75
N ILE A 35 9.59 14.90 6.12
CA ILE A 35 9.13 15.45 4.85
C ILE A 35 8.08 16.56 5.08
N GLY A 36 7.63 16.77 6.32
CA GLY A 36 6.60 17.76 6.69
C GLY A 36 5.18 17.32 6.33
N CYS A 37 4.94 16.03 6.12
CA CYS A 37 3.61 15.48 5.86
C CYS A 37 2.85 15.20 7.16
N PRO A 38 1.51 15.32 7.17
CA PRO A 38 0.67 14.99 8.33
C PRO A 38 0.85 13.52 8.74
N GLU A 39 0.80 13.27 10.04
CA GLU A 39 0.95 11.93 10.59
C GLU A 39 -0.27 11.04 10.29
N LEU A 40 0.00 9.77 9.98
CA LEU A 40 -1.05 8.75 9.89
C LEU A 40 -1.49 8.36 11.31
N LYS A 41 -2.80 8.36 11.55
CA LYS A 41 -3.42 7.94 12.80
C LYS A 41 -3.97 6.53 12.65
N ILE A 42 -3.78 5.73 13.69
CA ILE A 42 -4.39 4.40 13.81
C ILE A 42 -5.48 4.50 14.86
N THR A 43 -6.67 4.02 14.54
CA THR A 43 -7.76 3.88 15.49
C THR A 43 -8.08 2.40 15.66
N ASP A 44 -7.97 1.88 16.88
CA ASP A 44 -8.43 0.53 17.23
C ASP A 44 -9.90 0.59 17.67
N HIS A 45 -10.78 -0.09 16.93
CA HIS A 45 -12.22 -0.19 17.17
C HIS A 45 -12.58 -1.41 18.04
N GLY A 46 -11.59 -2.07 18.64
CA GLY A 46 -11.76 -3.18 19.57
C GLY A 46 -11.47 -4.54 18.96
N THR A 47 -11.65 -5.57 19.79
CA THR A 47 -11.25 -6.94 19.46
C THR A 47 -12.42 -7.88 19.21
N THR A 48 -12.30 -8.76 18.23
CA THR A 48 -13.18 -9.92 18.03
C THR A 48 -12.40 -11.20 18.21
N VAL A 49 -12.98 -12.19 18.88
CA VAL A 49 -12.36 -13.51 19.05
C VAL A 49 -13.05 -14.49 18.10
N ARG A 50 -12.26 -15.23 17.32
CA ARG A 50 -12.75 -16.29 16.45
C ARG A 50 -12.05 -17.61 16.79
N ILE A 51 -12.73 -18.72 16.56
CA ILE A 51 -12.10 -20.03 16.63
C ILE A 51 -11.11 -20.16 15.47
N HIS A 52 -9.96 -20.75 15.73
CA HIS A 52 -8.97 -21.05 14.71
C HIS A 52 -9.59 -21.90 13.59
N PRO A 53 -9.41 -21.59 12.29
CA PRO A 53 -10.06 -22.29 11.18
C PRO A 53 -9.89 -23.81 11.23
N VAL A 54 -8.70 -24.28 11.61
CA VAL A 54 -8.39 -25.70 11.82
C VAL A 54 -9.30 -26.38 12.86
N ASP A 55 -9.67 -25.69 13.93
CA ASP A 55 -10.58 -26.22 14.95
C ASP A 55 -12.06 -26.00 14.58
N ALA A 56 -12.36 -24.99 13.75
CA ALA A 56 -13.70 -24.75 13.22
C ALA A 56 -14.10 -25.77 12.13
N GLU A 57 -13.13 -26.19 11.31
CA GLU A 57 -13.30 -27.26 10.30
C GLU A 57 -13.23 -28.65 10.93
N ALA A 58 -12.48 -28.81 12.03
CA ALA A 58 -12.43 -30.04 12.82
C ALA A 58 -13.69 -30.22 13.71
N ASN A 59 -14.87 -30.03 13.12
CA ASN A 59 -16.15 -30.46 13.67
C ASN A 59 -16.26 -32.01 13.66
N VAL A 60 -15.18 -32.69 14.06
CA VAL A 60 -15.01 -34.13 14.10
C VAL A 60 -15.09 -34.51 15.57
N MET A 61 -16.31 -34.80 16.00
CA MET A 61 -16.64 -35.62 17.17
C MET A 61 -15.96 -35.21 18.49
N GLY A 62 -16.60 -34.28 19.22
CA GLY A 62 -16.48 -34.23 20.70
C GLY A 62 -15.44 -33.27 21.29
N LYS A 63 -15.00 -32.23 20.58
CA LYS A 63 -14.21 -31.14 21.20
C LYS A 63 -15.13 -30.01 21.69
N ASP A 64 -15.20 -29.85 23.00
CA ASP A 64 -15.85 -28.70 23.65
C ASP A 64 -15.21 -27.38 23.23
N TRP A 65 -16.02 -26.31 23.19
CA TRP A 65 -15.60 -24.92 22.93
C TRP A 65 -14.41 -24.45 23.79
N ASP A 66 -14.19 -25.11 24.93
CA ASP A 66 -13.11 -24.82 25.88
C ASP A 66 -11.73 -25.33 25.43
N ASN A 67 -11.68 -26.29 24.49
CA ASN A 67 -10.43 -26.91 24.02
C ASN A 67 -10.03 -26.49 22.59
N CYS A 68 -10.65 -25.44 22.06
CA CYS A 68 -10.35 -24.88 20.75
C CYS A 68 -9.36 -23.70 20.84
N ARG A 69 -8.45 -23.59 19.88
CA ARG A 69 -7.55 -22.43 19.78
C ARG A 69 -8.37 -21.20 19.39
N LYS A 70 -8.27 -20.14 20.19
CA LYS A 70 -8.95 -18.86 19.96
C LYS A 70 -7.96 -17.87 19.37
N ILE A 71 -8.30 -17.24 18.25
CA ILE A 71 -7.54 -16.15 17.64
C ILE A 71 -8.27 -14.84 17.94
N THR A 72 -7.55 -13.89 18.53
CA THR A 72 -8.03 -12.52 18.73
C THR A 72 -7.67 -11.66 17.52
N TYR A 73 -8.65 -11.02 16.91
CA TYR A 73 -8.52 -10.04 15.84
C TYR A 73 -8.80 -8.65 16.39
N HIS A 74 -8.04 -7.65 15.97
CA HIS A 74 -8.28 -6.23 16.21
C HIS A 74 -8.90 -5.61 14.97
N LYS A 75 -9.92 -4.78 15.16
CA LYS A 75 -10.55 -3.99 14.10
C LYS A 75 -9.84 -2.64 14.02
N ILE A 76 -8.98 -2.47 13.04
CA ILE A 76 -8.13 -1.29 12.94
C ILE A 76 -8.56 -0.44 11.74
N SER A 77 -8.81 0.85 11.96
CA SER A 77 -8.84 1.86 10.89
C SER A 77 -7.54 2.64 10.87
N ILE A 78 -7.15 3.07 9.67
CA ILE A 78 -6.00 3.94 9.45
C ILE A 78 -6.53 5.19 8.79
N ASP A 79 -6.39 6.32 9.49
CA ASP A 79 -6.89 7.61 9.10
C ASP A 79 -5.72 8.54 8.80
N GLY A 80 -5.71 9.14 7.61
CA GLY A 80 -4.70 10.11 7.20
C GLY A 80 -4.32 10.01 5.74
N GLU A 81 -3.91 11.12 5.16
CA GLU A 81 -3.42 11.12 3.78
C GLU A 81 -2.03 10.46 3.72
N PRO A 82 -1.80 9.50 2.80
CA PRO A 82 -0.48 8.95 2.61
C PRO A 82 0.49 10.09 2.25
N PRO A 83 1.71 10.10 2.81
CA PRO A 83 2.66 11.18 2.57
C PRO A 83 2.96 11.29 1.08
N LYS A 84 2.56 12.41 0.48
CA LYS A 84 2.81 12.73 -0.93
C LYS A 84 4.12 13.49 -1.04
N VAL A 85 5.04 12.99 -1.85
CA VAL A 85 6.31 13.67 -2.10
C VAL A 85 6.19 14.44 -3.41
N ALA A 86 6.42 15.76 -3.35
CA ALA A 86 6.48 16.64 -4.53
C ALA A 86 5.23 16.60 -5.45
N GLY A 87 4.03 16.34 -4.89
CA GLY A 87 2.78 16.26 -5.66
C GLY A 87 2.59 14.98 -6.46
N TRP A 88 3.41 13.95 -6.24
CA TRP A 88 3.24 12.64 -6.86
C TRP A 88 2.60 11.65 -5.88
N THR A 89 1.55 10.97 -6.33
CA THR A 89 0.91 9.87 -5.61
C THR A 89 1.34 8.52 -6.17
N PHE A 90 1.75 7.63 -5.29
CA PHE A 90 2.12 6.26 -5.64
C PHE A 90 0.89 5.39 -5.88
N LEU A 91 0.75 4.84 -7.10
CA LEU A 91 -0.39 4.00 -7.48
C LEU A 91 -0.09 2.50 -7.37
N GLY A 92 1.15 2.07 -7.53
CA GLY A 92 1.51 0.67 -7.42
C GLY A 92 2.79 0.28 -8.14
N THR A 93 3.07 -1.03 -8.14
CA THR A 93 4.30 -1.63 -8.67
C THR A 93 3.99 -2.54 -9.84
N LEU A 94 4.78 -2.43 -10.89
CA LEU A 94 4.81 -3.32 -12.04
C LEU A 94 5.99 -4.28 -11.87
N ASP A 95 5.71 -5.56 -11.73
CA ASP A 95 6.71 -6.63 -11.68
C ASP A 95 6.81 -7.30 -13.06
N HIS A 96 8.01 -7.25 -13.64
CA HIS A 96 8.32 -7.71 -14.99
C HIS A 96 8.96 -9.11 -15.04
N VAL A 97 9.12 -9.77 -13.89
CA VAL A 97 9.88 -11.04 -13.77
C VAL A 97 9.04 -12.17 -13.25
N THR A 98 8.04 -11.89 -12.38
CA THR A 98 7.25 -12.94 -11.72
C THR A 98 6.39 -13.75 -12.69
N ILE A 99 5.88 -13.15 -13.76
CA ILE A 99 5.12 -13.84 -14.81
C ILE A 99 5.87 -13.70 -16.13
N GLU A 100 6.23 -14.83 -16.74
CA GLU A 100 6.93 -14.80 -18.02
C GLU A 100 6.00 -14.25 -19.12
N GLY A 101 6.45 -13.19 -19.78
CA GLY A 101 5.68 -12.53 -20.86
C GLY A 101 4.54 -11.63 -20.40
N ALA A 102 4.33 -11.43 -19.09
CA ALA A 102 3.29 -10.54 -18.56
C ALA A 102 3.78 -9.68 -17.39
N VAL A 103 3.15 -8.52 -17.18
CA VAL A 103 3.46 -7.65 -16.05
C VAL A 103 2.47 -7.91 -14.91
N LEU A 104 2.98 -8.29 -13.75
CA LEU A 104 2.16 -8.37 -12.54
C LEU A 104 1.98 -6.96 -11.96
N VAL A 105 0.74 -6.47 -11.98
CA VAL A 105 0.37 -5.13 -11.55
C VAL A 105 -0.13 -5.15 -10.10
N ASN A 106 0.73 -4.76 -9.16
CA ASN A 106 0.41 -4.63 -7.75
C ASN A 106 -0.09 -3.22 -7.45
N THR A 107 -1.40 -3.02 -7.45
CA THR A 107 -2.02 -1.72 -7.21
C THR A 107 -2.21 -1.44 -5.72
N VAL A 108 -1.97 -0.20 -5.31
CA VAL A 108 -2.28 0.27 -3.95
C VAL A 108 -3.80 0.22 -3.73
N PRO A 109 -4.30 -0.38 -2.64
CA PRO A 109 -5.73 -0.52 -2.41
C PRO A 109 -6.51 0.80 -2.52
N GLY A 110 -7.52 0.85 -3.39
CA GLY A 110 -8.33 2.04 -3.65
C GLY A 110 -7.85 2.91 -4.83
N ASN A 111 -6.68 2.63 -5.38
CA ASN A 111 -6.24 3.21 -6.64
C ASN A 111 -6.54 2.27 -7.82
N LYS A 112 -6.52 2.83 -9.03
CA LYS A 112 -6.58 2.07 -10.28
C LYS A 112 -5.36 2.43 -11.12
N ILE A 113 -4.66 1.40 -11.59
CA ILE A 113 -3.61 1.57 -12.60
C ILE A 113 -4.27 1.40 -13.98
N PRO A 114 -4.07 2.34 -14.92
CA PRO A 114 -4.58 2.19 -16.28
C PRO A 114 -4.08 0.92 -16.97
N THR A 115 -4.94 0.30 -17.78
CA THR A 115 -4.65 -0.96 -18.48
C THR A 115 -3.44 -0.88 -19.40
N GLN A 116 -3.09 0.32 -19.88
CA GLN A 116 -1.90 0.57 -20.69
C GLN A 116 -0.60 0.10 -20.02
N PHE A 117 -0.57 0.01 -18.69
CA PHE A 117 0.61 -0.43 -17.92
C PHE A 117 0.71 -1.95 -17.71
N HIS A 118 -0.26 -2.73 -18.17
CA HIS A 118 -0.27 -4.19 -17.98
C HIS A 118 0.67 -4.95 -18.94
N ASN A 119 1.11 -4.31 -20.03
CA ASN A 119 1.99 -4.91 -21.04
C ASN A 119 3.21 -4.02 -21.39
N VAL A 120 3.60 -3.10 -20.49
CA VAL A 120 4.75 -2.22 -20.76
C VAL A 120 6.06 -2.94 -20.50
N LYS A 121 7.07 -2.62 -21.31
CA LYS A 121 8.46 -2.99 -21.01
C LYS A 121 8.90 -2.26 -19.73
N ALA A 122 9.98 -2.73 -19.10
CA ALA A 122 10.64 -2.09 -17.95
C ALA A 122 11.36 -0.77 -18.32
N TYR A 123 10.64 0.14 -18.98
CA TYR A 123 11.02 1.52 -19.29
C TYR A 123 10.94 2.39 -18.04
N CYS A 124 11.69 3.48 -18.00
CA CYS A 124 11.68 4.42 -16.89
C CYS A 124 11.66 5.84 -17.45
N ASP A 125 10.65 6.63 -17.08
CA ASP A 125 10.46 8.01 -17.54
C ASP A 125 11.53 8.96 -17.03
N HIS A 126 12.14 8.66 -15.88
CA HIS A 126 13.22 9.47 -15.32
C HIS A 126 14.51 9.36 -16.15
N CYS A 127 15.03 8.14 -16.34
CA CYS A 127 16.31 7.95 -17.05
C CYS A 127 16.14 7.66 -18.55
N LYS A 128 14.90 7.57 -19.04
CA LYS A 128 14.51 7.28 -20.43
C LYS A 128 15.16 6.03 -21.05
N LYS A 129 15.46 5.01 -20.23
CA LYS A 129 16.13 3.77 -20.66
C LYS A 129 15.31 2.54 -20.31
N ILE A 130 15.20 1.62 -21.27
CA ILE A 130 14.73 0.25 -21.03
C ILE A 130 15.91 -0.55 -20.48
N ARG A 131 15.73 -1.13 -19.30
CA ARG A 131 16.71 -2.02 -18.66
C ARG A 131 15.97 -3.25 -18.15
N ARG A 132 16.68 -4.35 -17.88
CA ARG A 132 16.12 -5.53 -17.21
C ARG A 132 15.88 -5.26 -15.72
N ARG A 133 14.98 -4.33 -15.40
CA ARG A 133 14.56 -4.05 -14.03
C ARG A 133 13.56 -5.11 -13.60
N ARG A 134 13.69 -5.59 -12.37
CA ARG A 134 12.68 -6.46 -11.78
C ARG A 134 11.35 -5.74 -11.64
N ASP A 135 11.40 -4.49 -11.19
CA ASP A 135 10.25 -3.70 -10.85
C ASP A 135 10.34 -2.25 -11.32
N THR A 136 9.18 -1.70 -11.68
CA THR A 136 8.98 -0.28 -11.94
C THR A 136 7.73 0.21 -11.20
N PHE A 137 7.73 1.47 -10.79
CA PHE A 137 6.70 2.07 -9.96
C PHE A 137 5.86 3.06 -10.75
N VAL A 138 4.53 2.99 -10.64
CA VAL A 138 3.60 3.92 -11.29
C VAL A 138 3.26 5.04 -10.32
N LEU A 139 3.53 6.26 -10.73
CA LEU A 139 3.27 7.50 -10.02
C LEU A 139 2.25 8.32 -10.81
N ARG A 140 1.32 8.96 -10.12
CA ARG A 140 0.37 9.92 -10.69
C ARG A 140 0.71 11.32 -10.23
N ASN A 141 0.72 12.28 -11.15
CA ASN A 141 0.83 13.69 -10.80
C ASN A 141 -0.52 14.16 -10.26
N ASP A 142 -0.53 14.71 -9.05
CA ASP A 142 -1.71 15.31 -8.44
C ASP A 142 -1.78 16.84 -8.66
N ASN A 143 -0.74 17.44 -9.23
CA ASN A 143 -0.68 18.89 -9.50
C ASN A 143 -1.33 19.29 -10.85
N VAL A 144 -1.77 18.32 -11.65
CA VAL A 144 -2.46 18.62 -12.92
C VAL A 144 -3.87 19.09 -12.61
N ALA A 145 -4.33 20.14 -13.31
CA ALA A 145 -5.66 20.68 -13.08
C ALA A 145 -6.73 19.62 -13.42
N PRO A 146 -7.93 19.67 -12.81
CA PRO A 146 -8.99 18.67 -13.04
C PRO A 146 -9.44 18.54 -14.51
N TRP A 147 -9.08 19.51 -15.35
CA TRP A 147 -9.42 19.58 -16.77
C TRP A 147 -8.31 19.02 -17.68
N ASP A 148 -7.13 18.76 -17.13
CA ASP A 148 -5.99 18.23 -17.87
C ASP A 148 -5.98 16.70 -17.86
N GLU A 149 -5.36 16.13 -18.89
CA GLU A 149 -5.14 14.70 -19.01
C GLU A 149 -4.21 14.23 -17.87
N GLN A 150 -4.61 13.16 -17.19
CA GLN A 150 -3.98 12.70 -15.97
C GLN A 150 -2.54 12.20 -16.25
N GLU A 151 -1.52 12.90 -15.74
CA GLU A 151 -0.12 12.57 -16.03
C GLU A 151 0.35 11.41 -15.14
N TYR A 152 0.70 10.29 -15.79
CA TYR A 152 1.30 9.11 -15.15
C TYR A 152 2.79 9.01 -15.50
N LYS A 153 3.62 8.59 -14.54
CA LYS A 153 5.02 8.25 -14.77
C LYS A 153 5.38 6.90 -14.20
N VAL A 154 6.20 6.17 -14.94
CA VAL A 154 6.79 4.89 -14.56
C VAL A 154 8.25 5.11 -14.23
N VAL A 155 8.62 4.86 -12.97
CA VAL A 155 9.98 5.12 -12.47
C VAL A 155 10.57 3.83 -11.91
N GLY A 156 11.81 3.51 -12.29
CA GLY A 156 12.52 2.35 -11.75
C GLY A 156 12.96 2.58 -10.31
N ARG A 157 13.13 1.49 -9.53
CA ARG A 157 13.54 1.54 -8.12
C ARG A 157 14.70 2.45 -7.81
N ASN A 158 15.80 2.31 -8.56
CA ASN A 158 17.00 3.11 -8.32
C ASN A 158 16.85 4.57 -8.74
N CYS A 159 15.94 4.86 -9.67
CA CYS A 159 15.66 6.21 -10.14
C CYS A 159 14.61 6.92 -9.29
N LEU A 160 13.93 6.21 -8.38
CA LEU A 160 12.84 6.77 -7.57
C LEU A 160 13.36 7.85 -6.61
N LYS A 161 14.55 7.65 -6.04
CA LYS A 161 15.20 8.63 -5.15
C LYS A 161 15.49 9.93 -5.92
N ASP A 162 16.11 9.82 -7.08
CA ASP A 162 16.49 10.96 -7.92
C ASP A 162 15.25 11.67 -8.51
N PHE A 163 14.20 10.91 -8.83
CA PHE A 163 12.95 11.43 -9.37
C PHE A 163 12.13 12.24 -8.34
N LEU A 164 12.05 11.75 -7.10
CA LEU A 164 11.32 12.43 -6.02
C LEU A 164 12.10 13.62 -5.42
N GLY A 165 13.35 13.81 -5.86
CA GLY A 165 14.23 14.88 -5.43
C GLY A 165 15.27 14.43 -4.40
N HIS A 166 16.46 15.01 -4.50
CA HIS A 166 17.45 14.95 -3.42
C HIS A 166 17.09 16.00 -2.37
N ASP A 167 17.06 15.61 -1.10
CA ASP A 167 17.23 16.59 -0.03
C ASP A 167 18.72 16.97 -0.03
N PRO A 168 19.12 18.20 -0.37
CA PRO A 168 20.53 18.60 -0.40
C PRO A 168 21.20 18.57 0.98
N ARG A 169 20.47 18.24 2.05
CA ARG A 169 21.01 18.04 3.41
C ARG A 169 21.40 16.58 3.71
N PHE A 170 21.30 15.66 2.74
CA PHE A 170 21.64 14.23 2.93
C PHE A 170 22.33 13.56 1.74
#